data_AF-A0A099ZKQ2-F1
#
_entry.id   AF-A0A099ZKQ2-F1
#
_cell.length_a   1.000
_cell.length_b   1.000
_cell.length_c   1.000
_cell.angle_alpha   90.00
_cell.angle_beta   90.00
_cell.angle_gamma   90.00
#
_symmetry.space_group_name_H-M   'P 1'
#
loop_
_entity.id
_entity.type
_entity.pdbx_description
1 polymer ?
#
loop_
_entity_poly.entity_id
_entity_poly.type
_entity_poly.pdbx_seq_one_letter_code
_entity_poly.pdbx_strand_id
1 'polypeptide(L)' 'LRQVKKALCVLIQHNLVTYQAQKRGGVEYEAQCPRVLRILRYPRYIYTAKALYG' A
#
# COMPACT_ATOMS: atom_id res chain seq x y z
N LEU A 1 1.21 -18.88 -11.53
CA LEU A 1 1.22 -17.49 -12.08
C LEU A 1 -0.06 -16.68 -11.79
N ARG A 2 -1.29 -17.22 -11.93
CA ARG A 2 -2.53 -16.45 -11.68
C ARG A 2 -2.67 -15.93 -10.23
N GLN A 3 -2.27 -16.73 -9.24
CA GLN A 3 -2.35 -16.35 -7.83
C GLN A 3 -1.45 -15.16 -7.48
N VAL A 4 -0.24 -15.10 -8.06
CA VAL A 4 0.71 -14.01 -7.84
C VAL A 4 0.15 -12.68 -8.37
N LYS A 5 -0.46 -12.69 -9.56
CA LYS A 5 -1.11 -11.49 -10.11
C LYS A 5 -2.28 -11.02 -9.25
N LYS A 6 -3.06 -11.94 -8.69
CA LYS A 6 -4.16 -11.61 -7.76
C LYS A 6 -3.62 -11.02 -6.45
N ALA A 7 -2.58 -11.60 -5.88
CA ALA A 7 -1.95 -11.08 -4.66
C ALA A 7 -1.37 -9.67 -4.88
N LEU A 8 -0.63 -9.46 -5.97
CA LEU A 8 -0.11 -8.14 -6.34
C LEU A 8 -1.23 -7.11 -6.55
N CYS A 9 -2.33 -7.49 -7.19
CA CYS A 9 -3.49 -6.61 -7.37
C CYS A 9 -4.05 -6.12 -6.03
N VAL A 10 -4.25 -7.03 -5.07
CA VAL A 10 -4.75 -6.67 -3.73
C VAL A 10 -3.73 -5.81 -2.97
N LEU A 11 -2.45 -6.14 -3.05
CA LEU A 11 -1.38 -5.37 -2.39
C LEU A 11 -1.25 -3.95 -2.96
N ILE A 12 -1.41 -3.77 -4.27
CA ILE A 12 -1.44 -2.46 -4.93
C ILE A 12 -2.71 -1.69 -4.54
N GLN A 13 -3.88 -2.34 -4.50
CA GLN A 13 -5.15 -1.72 -4.10
C GLN A 13 -5.07 -1.14 -2.68
N HIS A 14 -4.45 -1.86 -1.75
CA HIS A 14 -4.22 -1.40 -0.38
C HIS A 14 -3.01 -0.48 -0.23
N ASN A 15 -2.44 -0.01 -1.35
CA ASN A 15 -1.29 0.89 -1.37
C ASN A 15 -0.02 0.31 -0.71
N LEU A 16 0.04 -1.00 -0.44
CA LEU A 16 1.15 -1.65 0.27
C LEU A 16 2.37 -1.87 -0.63
N VAL A 17 2.16 -1.94 -1.94
CA VAL A 17 3.19 -2.14 -2.95
C VAL A 17 3.13 -1.00 -3.96
N THR A 18 4.28 -0.38 -4.25
CA THR A 18 4.44 0.59 -5.32
C THR A 18 5.01 -0.11 -6.54
N TYR A 19 4.46 0.22 -7.72
CA TYR A 19 5.03 -0.22 -8.99
C TYR A 19 5.89 0.93 -9.54
N GLN A 20 7.13 0.63 -9.91
CA GLN A 20 7.97 1.54 -10.68
C GLN A 20 8.23 0.92 -12.05
N ALA A 21 7.94 1.70 -13.10
CA ALA A 21 8.27 1.33 -14.47
C ALA A 21 9.73 1.74 -14.72
N GLN A 22 10.62 0.75 -14.79
CA GLN A 22 12.03 0.98 -15.08
C GLN A 22 12.19 1.39 -16.56
N LYS A 23 13.19 2.23 -16.87
CA LYS A 23 13.50 2.70 -18.25
C LYS A 23 13.73 1.57 -19.28
N ARG A 24 13.90 0.32 -18.85
CA ARG A 24 14.10 -0.88 -19.69
C ARG A 24 12.85 -1.78 -19.82
N GLY A 25 11.65 -1.24 -19.59
CA GLY A 25 10.39 -1.94 -19.87
C GLY A 25 10.00 -3.01 -18.84
N GLY A 26 10.77 -3.15 -17.76
CA GLY A 26 10.43 -4.00 -16.61
C GLY A 26 9.60 -3.23 -15.58
N VAL A 27 8.58 -3.88 -15.03
CA VAL A 27 7.82 -3.37 -13.87
C VAL A 27 8.43 -3.98 -12.62
N GLU A 28 9.03 -3.15 -11.78
CA GLU A 28 9.51 -3.53 -10.47
C GLU A 28 8.41 -3.25 -9.43
N TYR A 29 8.18 -4.23 -8.55
CA TYR A 29 7.22 -4.13 -7.46
C TYR A 29 7.98 -3.98 -6.16
N GLU A 30 7.87 -2.81 -5.53
CA GLU A 30 8.55 -2.51 -4.27
C GLU A 30 7.53 -2.50 -3.13
N ALA A 31 7.78 -3.29 -2.08
CA ALA A 31 6.88 -3.35 -0.92
C ALA A 31 7.25 -2.28 0.10
N GLN A 32 6.28 -1.43 0.46
CA GLN A 32 6.48 -0.39 1.47
C GLN A 32 6.12 -0.92 2.86
N CYS A 33 7.08 -1.56 3.55
CA CYS A 33 6.97 -1.99 4.95
C CYS A 33 6.35 -0.95 5.91
N PRO A 34 6.71 0.36 5.86
CA PRO A 34 6.11 1.34 6.77
C PRO A 34 4.60 1.56 6.52
N ARG A 35 4.08 1.33 5.30
CA ARG A 35 2.64 1.42 5.02
C ARG A 35 1.87 0.26 5.65
N VAL A 36 2.46 -0.94 5.70
CA VAL A 36 1.88 -2.08 6.42
C VAL A 36 1.77 -1.79 7.91
N LEU A 37 2.82 -1.24 8.52
CA LEU A 37 2.82 -0.85 9.93
C LEU A 37 1.81 0.28 10.26
N ARG A 38 1.45 1.11 9.27
CA ARG A 38 0.44 2.16 9.46
C ARG A 38 -0.97 1.60 9.60
N ILE A 39 -1.28 0.42 9.06
CA ILE A 39 -2.61 -0.22 9.22
C ILE A 39 -2.96 -0.40 10.70
N LEU A 40 -1.99 -0.78 11.53
CA LEU A 40 -2.14 -0.90 12.98
C LEU A 40 -2.48 0.44 13.67
N ARG A 41 -2.16 1.56 13.04
CA ARG A 41 -2.39 2.92 13.57
C ARG A 41 -3.63 3.60 12.98
N TYR A 42 -4.38 2.94 12.09
CA TYR A 42 -5.60 3.50 11.48
C TYR A 42 -6.63 4.00 12.49
N PRO A 43 -6.90 3.30 13.61
CA PRO A 43 -7.85 3.80 14.62
C PRO A 43 -7.42 5.17 15.18
N ARG A 44 -6.11 5.36 15.42
CA ARG A 44 -5.57 6.64 15.90
C ARG A 44 -5.68 7.73 14.85
N TYR A 45 -5.40 7.44 13.58
CA TYR A 45 -5.54 8.43 12.51
C TYR A 45 -6.99 8.92 12.34
N ILE A 46 -7.96 8.01 12.44
CA ILE A 46 -9.39 8.36 12.37
C ILE A 46 -9.78 9.23 13.57
N TYR A 47 -9.34 8.84 14.77
CA TYR A 47 -9.61 9.61 15.99
C TYR A 47 -9.01 11.02 15.92
N THR A 48 -7.75 11.16 15.50
CA THR A 48 -7.10 12.47 15.35
C THR A 48 -7.77 13.33 14.29
N ALA A 49 -8.19 12.74 13.17
CA ALA A 49 -8.92 13.47 12.14
C ALA A 49 -10.27 13.98 12.67
N LYS A 50 -10.99 13.14 13.44
CA LYS A 50 -12.24 13.55 14.09
C LYS A 50 -12.02 14.63 15.16
N ALA A 51 -10.93 14.58 15.91
CA ALA A 51 -10.62 15.59 16.91
C ALA A 51 -10.20 16.95 16.30
N LEU A 52 -9.59 16.94 15.11
CA LEU A 52 -9.10 18.15 14.45
C LEU A 52 -10.14 18.79 13.51
N TYR A 53 -11.06 18.01 12.96
CA TYR A 53 -11.99 18.45 11.90
C TYR A 53 -13.46 18.08 12.16
N GLY A 54 -13.80 17.58 13.35
CA GLY A 54 -15.14 17.13 13.73
C GLY A 54 -15.77 17.92 14.86
#